data_AF-A0A0F3NER6-F1
#
_entry.id   AF-A0A0F3NER6-F1
#
_cell.length_a   1.000
_cell.length_b   1.000
_cell.length_c   1.000
_cell.angle_alpha   90.00
_cell.angle_beta   90.00
_cell.angle_gamma   90.00
#
_symmetry.space_group_name_H-M   'P 1'
#
loop_
_entity.id
_entity.type
_entity.pdbx_description
1 polymer ?
#
loop_
_entity_poly.entity_id
_entity_poly.type
_entity_poly.pdbx_seq_one_letter_code
_entity_poly.pdbx_strand_id
1 'polypeptide(L)'
;MRERVLHTIIHSAYDMLHDCATAQCNKEVPRFMDPDFTRREVHLQIAKVCAILVNAITMANCYVRTIAEASDSAIGEADEHSAFHANMALSAYVNAKFSALSRCLNYSPGPEETKRRKAILRVVRHNIELCNKVAELVDPEIPYCFRDRTVSCLNSMLDAVGSTSAECEEMVSDNDSAKNRLALAKKARTGFLHHFKTYKSLGLSVAFKSFRHDKYVQALVYAIGSLFSMHRVYASTGNTGHVVASKIEHCLQMLLTLYKYKVRRAGASEYTAQELYLDMCTVYDEIQECVTRGLLLNPQTEVGFCSAMLGYLSAMIGIWEKKYERYFNNIRQTEGSPSQPSTSGLGSAGAGIGGSQASYTLPHDPGHMPDSDVQPSTSAEASSALQEAQVASHRSQTPSNDDLEPSSKRSRSA
;
A
#
# COMPACT_ATOMS: atom_id res chain seq x y z
N MET A 1 17.75 29.43 25.84
CA MET A 1 18.89 29.25 24.90
C MET A 1 18.88 27.87 24.24
N ARG A 2 18.81 26.77 25.02
CA ARG A 2 18.78 25.38 24.52
C ARG A 2 17.63 25.10 23.52
N GLU A 3 16.43 25.58 23.81
CA GLU A 3 15.26 25.44 22.93
C GLU A 3 15.43 26.15 21.57
N ARG A 4 15.96 27.38 21.56
CA ARG A 4 16.25 28.10 20.30
C ARG A 4 17.27 27.38 19.44
N VAL A 5 18.34 26.85 20.03
CA VAL A 5 19.37 26.10 19.30
C VAL A 5 18.76 24.85 18.65
N LEU A 6 17.93 24.12 19.39
CA LEU A 6 17.25 22.92 18.88
C LEU A 6 16.26 23.24 17.75
N HIS A 7 15.49 24.32 17.88
CA HIS A 7 14.58 24.79 16.84
C HIS A 7 15.34 25.20 15.56
N THR A 8 16.51 25.84 15.70
CA THR A 8 17.40 26.14 14.57
C THR A 8 17.89 24.87 13.88
N ILE A 9 18.32 23.86 14.65
CA ILE A 9 18.76 22.56 14.11
C ILE A 9 17.64 21.89 13.33
N ILE A 10 16.42 21.86 13.86
CA ILE A 10 15.25 21.27 13.19
C ILE A 10 14.96 22.00 11.88
N HIS A 11 14.97 23.33 11.88
CA HIS A 11 14.79 24.10 10.64
C HIS A 11 15.87 23.79 9.60
N SER A 12 17.14 23.77 9.98
CA SER A 12 18.23 23.42 9.06
C SER A 12 18.09 21.99 8.52
N ALA A 13 17.65 21.04 9.36
CA ALA A 13 17.40 19.67 8.93
C ALA A 13 16.25 19.58 7.92
N TYR A 14 15.17 20.35 8.12
CA TYR A 14 14.08 20.45 7.15
C TYR A 14 14.50 21.09 5.84
N ASP A 15 15.34 22.13 5.87
CA ASP A 15 15.84 22.78 4.66
C ASP A 15 16.73 21.82 3.85
N MET A 16 17.66 21.13 4.52
CA MET A 16 18.45 20.07 3.89
C MET A 16 17.59 18.93 3.34
N LEU A 17 16.54 18.52 4.08
CA LEU A 17 15.62 17.49 3.62
C LEU A 17 14.89 17.92 2.36
N HIS A 18 14.39 19.17 2.33
CA HIS A 18 13.70 19.72 1.18
C HIS A 18 14.62 19.79 -0.04
N ASP A 19 15.83 20.33 0.12
CA ASP A 19 16.80 20.45 -0.97
C ASP A 19 17.20 19.08 -1.53
N CYS A 20 17.45 18.10 -0.66
CA CYS A 20 17.81 16.74 -1.05
C CYS A 20 16.66 16.01 -1.75
N ALA A 21 15.45 16.10 -1.20
CA ALA A 21 14.28 15.39 -1.72
C ALA A 21 13.77 15.99 -3.04
N THR A 22 13.90 17.31 -3.22
CA THR A 22 13.38 18.03 -4.40
C THR A 22 14.44 18.35 -5.45
N ALA A 23 15.69 17.93 -5.22
CA ALA A 23 16.82 18.13 -6.10
C ALA A 23 16.49 17.78 -7.57
N GLN A 24 17.00 18.58 -8.50
CA GLN A 24 16.72 18.42 -9.93
C GLN A 24 17.13 17.03 -10.46
N CYS A 25 18.22 16.46 -9.92
CA CYS A 25 18.67 15.13 -10.28
C CYS A 25 17.64 14.02 -10.00
N ASN A 26 16.70 14.23 -9.08
CA ASN A 26 15.60 13.29 -8.81
C ASN A 26 14.53 13.29 -9.92
N LYS A 27 14.58 14.22 -10.87
CA LYS A 27 13.58 14.37 -11.95
C LYS A 27 14.16 14.05 -13.34
N GLU A 28 15.48 13.95 -13.45
CA GLU A 28 16.18 13.79 -14.71
C GLU A 28 16.19 12.33 -15.18
N VAL A 29 15.23 11.96 -16.05
CA VAL A 29 15.17 10.64 -16.71
C VAL A 29 16.51 10.21 -17.33
N PRO A 30 17.30 11.09 -18.00
CA PRO A 30 18.60 10.70 -18.54
C PRO A 30 19.59 10.16 -17.50
N ARG A 31 19.58 10.66 -16.25
CA ARG A 31 20.45 10.12 -15.19
C ARG A 31 20.09 8.69 -14.82
N PHE A 32 18.81 8.33 -14.86
CA PHE A 32 18.36 6.97 -14.58
C PHE A 32 18.57 5.99 -15.75
N MET A 33 19.00 6.50 -16.90
CA MET A 33 19.54 5.71 -18.02
C MET A 33 21.06 5.53 -17.94
N ASP A 34 21.76 6.38 -17.19
CA ASP A 34 23.21 6.34 -17.05
C ASP A 34 23.66 5.10 -16.23
N PRO A 35 24.47 4.19 -16.82
CA PRO A 35 25.03 3.05 -16.11
C PRO A 35 25.84 3.45 -14.88
N ASP A 36 26.52 4.59 -14.88
CA ASP A 36 27.36 5.00 -13.75
C ASP A 36 26.51 5.50 -12.58
N PHE A 37 25.45 6.24 -12.86
CA PHE A 37 24.49 6.69 -11.84
C PHE A 37 23.77 5.51 -11.18
N THR A 38 23.44 4.49 -11.96
CA THR A 38 22.79 3.27 -11.48
C THR A 38 23.75 2.33 -10.76
N ARG A 39 24.95 2.08 -11.29
CA ARG A 39 25.99 1.23 -10.66
C ARG A 39 26.52 1.80 -9.35
N ARG A 40 26.66 3.13 -9.25
CA ARG A 40 27.10 3.79 -8.02
C ARG A 40 25.95 4.00 -7.02
N GLU A 41 24.75 3.54 -7.36
CA GLU A 41 23.57 3.60 -6.50
C GLU A 41 23.29 5.02 -5.95
N VAL A 42 23.55 6.06 -6.75
CA VAL A 42 23.48 7.46 -6.28
C VAL A 42 22.09 7.79 -5.77
N HIS A 43 21.04 7.34 -6.47
CA HIS A 43 19.66 7.46 -6.05
C HIS A 43 19.39 6.82 -4.67
N LEU A 44 20.01 5.67 -4.38
CA LEU A 44 19.90 5.02 -3.07
C LEU A 44 20.61 5.83 -1.98
N GLN A 45 21.75 6.44 -2.30
CA GLN A 45 22.45 7.33 -1.36
C GLN A 45 21.61 8.57 -1.02
N ILE A 46 20.95 9.17 -2.01
CA ILE A 46 19.98 10.26 -1.80
C ILE A 46 18.85 9.81 -0.87
N ALA A 47 18.26 8.64 -1.13
CA ALA A 47 17.21 8.09 -0.28
C ALA A 47 17.69 7.84 1.15
N LYS A 48 18.92 7.35 1.34
CA LYS A 48 19.55 7.17 2.67
C LYS A 48 19.75 8.51 3.38
N VAL A 49 20.21 9.55 2.69
CA VAL A 49 20.36 10.89 3.28
C VAL A 49 19.01 11.45 3.72
N CYS A 50 17.98 11.39 2.87
CA CYS A 50 16.62 11.76 3.25
C CYS A 50 16.13 10.96 4.46
N ALA A 51 16.43 9.66 4.52
CA ALA A 51 16.05 8.82 5.64
C ALA A 51 16.72 9.23 6.96
N ILE A 52 18.01 9.56 6.92
CA ILE A 52 18.76 10.06 8.09
C ILE A 52 18.15 11.39 8.55
N LEU A 53 17.86 12.31 7.62
CA LEU A 53 17.28 13.62 7.94
C LEU A 53 15.88 13.49 8.55
N VAL A 54 15.02 12.64 8.00
CA VAL A 54 13.71 12.34 8.58
C VAL A 54 13.85 11.81 10.01
N ASN A 55 14.70 10.81 10.23
CA ASN A 55 14.92 10.26 11.56
C ASN A 55 15.47 11.31 12.54
N ALA A 56 16.40 12.17 12.09
CA ALA A 56 16.95 13.26 12.89
C ALA A 56 15.89 14.28 13.29
N ILE A 57 15.01 14.66 12.36
CA ILE A 57 13.87 15.56 12.62
C ILE A 57 12.92 14.92 13.64
N THR A 58 12.56 13.65 13.46
CA THR A 58 11.67 12.93 14.40
C THR A 58 12.27 12.88 15.80
N MET A 59 13.54 12.50 15.95
CA MET A 59 14.22 12.47 17.25
C MET A 59 14.31 13.86 17.89
N ALA A 60 14.66 14.88 17.12
CA ALA A 60 14.76 16.25 17.62
C ALA A 60 13.40 16.77 18.09
N ASN A 61 12.32 16.53 17.34
CA ASN A 61 10.96 16.89 17.74
C ASN A 61 10.51 16.14 18.99
N CYS A 62 10.81 14.84 19.10
CA CYS A 62 10.52 14.08 20.31
C CYS A 62 11.22 14.70 21.54
N TYR A 63 12.47 15.12 21.39
CA TYR A 63 13.21 15.76 22.47
C TYR A 63 12.69 17.17 22.80
N VAL A 64 12.29 17.98 21.80
CA VAL A 64 11.58 19.26 22.03
C VAL A 64 10.34 19.02 22.87
N ARG A 65 9.52 18.03 22.50
CA ARG A 65 8.28 17.71 23.21
C ARG A 65 8.54 17.30 24.66
N THR A 66 9.48 16.40 24.92
CA THR A 66 9.81 15.98 26.30
C THR A 66 10.27 17.17 27.18
N ILE A 67 10.96 18.14 26.59
CA ILE A 67 11.34 19.37 27.31
C ILE A 67 10.13 20.30 27.49
N ALA A 68 9.30 20.45 26.46
CA ALA A 68 8.14 21.34 26.46
C ALA A 68 6.97 20.84 27.33
N GLU A 69 6.78 19.53 27.48
CA GLU A 69 5.79 18.95 28.41
C GLU A 69 6.11 19.26 29.87
N ALA A 70 7.36 19.65 30.20
CA ALA A 70 7.73 20.19 31.50
C ALA A 70 7.37 21.68 31.68
N SER A 71 6.85 22.35 30.64
CA SER A 71 6.50 23.77 30.60
C SER A 71 5.20 24.00 29.80
N ASP A 72 4.07 23.98 30.48
CA ASP A 72 2.70 23.88 29.96
C ASP A 72 2.33 24.52 28.58
N SER A 73 1.50 23.74 27.86
CA SER A 73 0.38 24.12 26.97
C SER A 73 0.60 24.88 25.64
N ALA A 74 1.51 24.43 24.76
CA ALA A 74 1.56 24.93 23.36
C ALA A 74 1.62 23.84 22.29
N ILE A 75 1.14 22.62 22.60
CA ILE A 75 1.04 21.53 21.62
C ILE A 75 -0.42 21.47 21.18
N GLY A 76 -0.74 22.10 20.06
CA GLY A 76 -2.09 22.06 19.49
C GLY A 76 -2.54 20.62 19.28
N GLU A 77 -3.74 20.28 19.78
CA GLU A 77 -4.35 18.95 19.62
C GLU A 77 -4.35 18.56 18.14
N ALA A 78 -3.53 17.57 17.81
CA ALA A 78 -3.52 16.97 16.49
C ALA A 78 -4.64 15.92 16.45
N ASP A 79 -5.46 15.93 15.39
CA ASP A 79 -6.34 14.80 15.12
C ASP A 79 -5.50 13.62 14.63
N GLU A 80 -5.19 12.69 15.55
CA GLU A 80 -4.46 11.44 15.30
C GLU A 80 -5.06 10.67 14.10
N HIS A 81 -6.38 10.70 13.95
CA HIS A 81 -7.07 10.08 12.84
C HIS A 81 -6.75 10.73 11.49
N SER A 82 -6.50 12.04 11.45
CA SER A 82 -6.15 12.74 10.21
C SER A 82 -4.74 12.38 9.72
N ALA A 83 -3.76 12.31 10.61
CA ALA A 83 -2.39 11.92 10.23
C ALA A 83 -2.34 10.48 9.70
N PHE A 84 -2.96 9.54 10.43
CA PHE A 84 -3.02 8.14 10.03
C PHE A 84 -3.70 7.97 8.65
N HIS A 85 -4.88 8.57 8.45
CA HIS A 85 -5.58 8.47 7.17
C HIS A 85 -4.86 9.20 6.03
N ALA A 86 -4.11 10.28 6.31
CA ALA A 86 -3.27 10.93 5.31
C ALA A 86 -2.18 9.96 4.84
N ASN A 87 -1.49 9.29 5.75
CA ASN A 87 -0.47 8.29 5.42
C ASN A 87 -1.04 7.12 4.59
N MET A 88 -2.19 6.58 4.99
CA MET A 88 -2.86 5.52 4.23
C MET A 88 -3.27 5.97 2.82
N ALA A 89 -3.84 7.17 2.70
CA ALA A 89 -4.24 7.71 1.41
C ALA A 89 -3.03 8.04 0.51
N LEU A 90 -1.92 8.52 1.08
CA LEU A 90 -0.68 8.77 0.34
C LEU A 90 -0.10 7.45 -0.18
N SER A 91 0.03 6.45 0.69
CA SER A 91 0.52 5.11 0.34
C SER A 91 -0.34 4.48 -0.77
N ALA A 92 -1.66 4.55 -0.66
CA ALA A 92 -2.56 4.09 -1.72
C ALA A 92 -2.38 4.88 -3.02
N TYR A 93 -2.23 6.21 -2.95
CA TYR A 93 -2.06 7.06 -4.13
C TYR A 93 -0.80 6.69 -4.92
N VAL A 94 0.36 6.73 -4.28
CA VAL A 94 1.65 6.56 -4.95
C VAL A 94 1.80 5.15 -5.52
N ASN A 95 1.39 4.13 -4.75
CA ASN A 95 1.54 2.74 -5.16
C ASN A 95 0.50 2.31 -6.20
N ALA A 96 -0.76 2.76 -6.11
CA ALA A 96 -1.75 2.50 -7.15
C ALA A 96 -1.35 3.20 -8.47
N LYS A 97 -0.81 4.42 -8.39
CA LYS A 97 -0.28 5.13 -9.55
C LYS A 97 0.87 4.36 -10.19
N PHE A 98 1.89 3.97 -9.41
CA PHE A 98 3.02 3.18 -9.94
C PHE A 98 2.56 1.85 -10.55
N SER A 99 1.66 1.14 -9.89
CA SER A 99 1.05 -0.10 -10.40
C SER A 99 0.34 0.12 -11.74
N ALA A 100 -0.33 1.26 -11.94
CA ALA A 100 -0.90 1.59 -13.23
C ALA A 100 0.16 1.84 -14.30
N LEU A 101 1.17 2.66 -13.97
CA LEU A 101 2.22 3.10 -14.90
C LEU A 101 3.09 1.94 -15.38
N SER A 102 3.42 0.99 -14.50
CA SER A 102 4.25 -0.18 -14.84
C SER A 102 3.74 -0.96 -16.05
N ARG A 103 2.43 -0.88 -16.33
CA ARG A 103 1.80 -1.50 -17.50
C ARG A 103 2.24 -0.91 -18.85
N CYS A 104 2.91 0.25 -18.85
CA CYS A 104 3.52 0.78 -20.07
C CYS A 104 4.62 -0.14 -20.62
N LEU A 105 5.13 -1.08 -19.81
CA LEU A 105 6.08 -2.12 -20.20
C LEU A 105 5.43 -3.38 -20.79
N ASN A 106 4.09 -3.54 -20.68
CA ASN A 106 3.39 -4.70 -21.24
C ASN A 106 3.35 -4.66 -22.77
N TYR A 107 3.46 -3.47 -23.35
CA TYR A 107 3.73 -3.32 -24.77
C TYR A 107 5.24 -3.39 -24.97
N SER A 108 5.70 -4.07 -26.03
CA SER A 108 7.12 -4.16 -26.41
C SER A 108 7.44 -3.16 -27.52
N PRO A 109 7.61 -1.85 -27.23
CA PRO A 109 8.21 -0.95 -28.19
C PRO A 109 9.69 -1.35 -28.34
N GLY A 110 10.34 -0.97 -29.44
CA GLY A 110 11.75 -1.31 -29.68
C GLY A 110 12.69 -1.04 -28.48
N PRO A 111 13.89 -1.65 -28.45
CA PRO A 111 14.74 -1.72 -27.27
C PRO A 111 15.05 -0.36 -26.62
N GLU A 112 15.23 0.69 -27.40
CA GLU A 112 15.50 2.05 -26.90
C GLU A 112 14.31 2.65 -26.13
N GLU A 113 13.10 2.48 -26.65
CA GLU A 113 11.90 3.00 -25.99
C GLU A 113 11.57 2.18 -24.74
N THR A 114 11.83 0.86 -24.75
CA THR A 114 11.75 0.04 -23.53
C THR A 114 12.73 0.53 -22.46
N LYS A 115 13.97 0.83 -22.84
CA LYS A 115 15.00 1.37 -21.93
C LYS A 115 14.57 2.72 -21.33
N ARG A 116 14.02 3.60 -22.16
CA ARG A 116 13.50 4.91 -21.74
C ARG A 116 12.32 4.79 -20.77
N ARG A 117 11.33 3.93 -21.06
CA ARG A 117 10.20 3.66 -20.14
C ARG A 117 10.67 3.11 -18.79
N LYS A 118 11.61 2.16 -18.80
CA LYS A 118 12.23 1.65 -17.57
C LYS A 118 12.90 2.76 -16.77
N ALA A 119 13.57 3.71 -17.41
CA ALA A 119 14.17 4.85 -16.73
C ALA A 119 13.12 5.79 -16.11
N ILE A 120 12.04 6.11 -16.83
CA ILE A 120 10.91 6.90 -16.28
C ILE A 120 10.35 6.22 -15.02
N LEU A 121 10.09 4.91 -15.09
CA LEU A 121 9.57 4.17 -13.94
C LEU A 121 10.55 4.15 -12.76
N ARG A 122 11.87 4.08 -13.00
CA ARG A 122 12.87 4.21 -11.92
C ARG A 122 12.82 5.59 -11.26
N VAL A 123 12.68 6.66 -12.05
CA VAL A 123 12.53 8.04 -11.52
C VAL A 123 11.29 8.14 -10.64
N VAL A 124 10.15 7.65 -11.15
CA VAL A 124 8.88 7.65 -10.41
C VAL A 124 9.02 6.86 -9.12
N ARG A 125 9.58 5.64 -9.18
CA ARG A 125 9.78 4.79 -8.00
C ARG A 125 10.68 5.46 -6.96
N HIS A 126 11.80 6.04 -7.38
CA HIS A 126 12.70 6.79 -6.50
C HIS A 126 11.97 7.90 -5.75
N ASN A 127 11.21 8.74 -6.45
CA ASN A 127 10.46 9.83 -5.80
C ASN A 127 9.33 9.30 -4.90
N ILE A 128 8.72 8.15 -5.23
CA ILE A 128 7.75 7.49 -4.36
C ILE A 128 8.40 7.04 -3.05
N GLU A 129 9.60 6.45 -3.10
CA GLU A 129 10.33 6.07 -1.89
C GLU A 129 10.68 7.28 -1.03
N LEU A 130 11.10 8.39 -1.65
CA LEU A 130 11.32 9.65 -0.94
C LEU A 130 10.01 10.17 -0.30
N CYS A 131 8.89 10.13 -1.02
CA CYS A 131 7.58 10.50 -0.49
C CYS A 131 7.20 9.65 0.72
N ASN A 132 7.31 8.33 0.62
CA ASN A 132 6.99 7.41 1.70
C ASN A 132 7.89 7.64 2.92
N LYS A 133 9.16 8.00 2.72
CA LYS A 133 10.06 8.29 3.83
C LYS A 133 9.74 9.62 4.50
N VAL A 134 9.51 10.69 3.75
CA VAL A 134 9.10 12.00 4.32
C VAL A 134 7.71 11.93 4.97
N ALA A 135 6.84 11.02 4.51
CA ALA A 135 5.53 10.78 5.10
C ALA A 135 5.60 10.33 6.57
N GLU A 136 6.73 9.79 7.01
CA GLU A 136 6.96 9.45 8.43
C GLU A 136 7.03 10.70 9.33
N LEU A 137 7.14 11.91 8.75
CA LEU A 137 6.99 13.19 9.45
C LEU A 137 5.54 13.70 9.48
N VAL A 138 4.59 12.93 8.95
CA VAL A 138 3.14 13.19 9.06
C VAL A 138 2.63 12.42 10.26
N ASP A 139 2.82 13.03 11.43
CA ASP A 139 2.60 12.38 12.71
C ASP A 139 2.00 13.42 13.68
N PRO A 140 0.99 13.04 14.49
CA PRO A 140 0.33 13.96 15.41
C PRO A 140 1.29 14.62 16.40
N GLU A 141 2.40 13.95 16.74
CA GLU A 141 3.42 14.40 17.68
C GLU A 141 4.33 15.49 17.10
N ILE A 142 4.32 15.68 15.77
CA ILE A 142 5.12 16.72 15.12
C ILE A 142 4.51 18.09 15.43
N PRO A 143 5.31 19.04 15.98
CA PRO A 143 4.83 20.37 16.34
C PRO A 143 4.21 21.11 15.15
N TYR A 144 3.14 21.84 15.42
CA TYR A 144 2.38 22.57 14.41
C TYR A 144 3.25 23.46 13.51
N CYS A 145 4.23 24.15 14.07
CA CYS A 145 5.14 25.04 13.34
C CYS A 145 6.00 24.34 12.27
N PHE A 146 6.16 23.02 12.35
CA PHE A 146 6.94 22.23 11.38
C PHE A 146 6.07 21.49 10.35
N ARG A 147 4.77 21.33 10.59
CA ARG A 147 3.87 20.60 9.69
C ARG A 147 3.87 21.20 8.28
N ASP A 148 3.95 22.52 8.17
CA ASP A 148 4.03 23.25 6.91
C ASP A 148 5.24 22.88 6.04
N ARG A 149 6.37 22.59 6.69
CA ARG A 149 7.59 22.18 5.99
C ARG A 149 7.47 20.76 5.46
N THR A 150 6.93 19.83 6.26
CA THR A 150 6.58 18.47 5.81
C THR A 150 5.61 18.54 4.62
N VAL A 151 4.59 19.40 4.71
CA VAL A 151 3.58 19.60 3.67
C VAL A 151 4.17 20.13 2.37
N SER A 152 5.00 21.16 2.45
CA SER A 152 5.67 21.73 1.30
C SER A 152 6.55 20.69 0.59
N CYS A 153 7.37 19.96 1.36
CA CYS A 153 8.26 18.92 0.82
C CYS A 153 7.49 17.81 0.11
N LEU A 154 6.44 17.27 0.73
CA LEU A 154 5.61 16.22 0.12
C LEU A 154 4.93 16.69 -1.17
N ASN A 155 4.35 17.90 -1.19
CA ASN A 155 3.72 18.43 -2.40
C ASN A 155 4.72 18.57 -3.56
N SER A 156 5.93 19.10 -3.31
CA SER A 156 6.96 19.23 -4.34
C SER A 156 7.39 17.89 -4.93
N MET A 157 7.51 16.83 -4.11
CA MET A 157 7.81 15.49 -4.61
C MET A 157 6.63 14.87 -5.37
N LEU A 158 5.40 15.07 -4.90
CA LEU A 158 4.21 14.57 -5.60
C LEU A 158 4.00 15.25 -6.97
N ASP A 159 4.34 16.54 -7.08
CA ASP A 159 4.35 17.26 -8.35
C ASP A 159 5.43 16.72 -9.29
N ALA A 160 6.60 16.34 -8.76
CA ALA A 160 7.65 15.66 -9.52
C ALA A 160 7.22 14.28 -10.01
N VAL A 161 6.56 13.48 -9.17
CA VAL A 161 5.95 12.20 -9.58
C VAL A 161 4.90 12.44 -10.66
N GLY A 162 4.11 13.51 -10.55
CA GLY A 162 3.11 13.91 -11.53
C GLY A 162 3.72 14.23 -12.91
N SER A 163 4.72 15.11 -12.93
CA SER A 163 5.34 15.58 -14.18
C SER A 163 6.15 14.48 -14.87
N THR A 164 6.94 13.71 -14.11
CA THR A 164 7.78 12.64 -14.67
C THR A 164 6.97 11.45 -15.19
N SER A 165 5.79 11.19 -14.64
CA SER A 165 4.96 10.07 -15.07
C SER A 165 4.00 10.39 -16.21
N ALA A 166 3.84 11.66 -16.60
CA ALA A 166 2.76 12.11 -17.50
C ALA A 166 2.74 11.34 -18.83
N GLU A 167 3.91 11.10 -19.39
CA GLU A 167 4.06 10.32 -20.62
C GLU A 167 3.64 8.85 -20.45
N CYS A 168 4.06 8.20 -19.37
CA CYS A 168 3.62 6.82 -19.10
C CYS A 168 2.11 6.74 -18.82
N GLU A 169 1.50 7.79 -18.25
CA GLU A 169 0.03 7.87 -18.10
C GLU A 169 -0.68 7.90 -19.47
N GLU A 170 -0.16 8.66 -20.43
CA GLU A 170 -0.68 8.71 -21.79
C GLU A 170 -0.56 7.35 -22.50
N MET A 171 0.57 6.67 -22.34
CA MET A 171 0.81 5.36 -22.96
C MET A 171 -0.13 4.25 -22.45
N VAL A 172 -0.53 4.31 -21.18
CA VAL A 172 -1.47 3.33 -20.60
C VAL A 172 -2.92 3.77 -20.70
N SER A 173 -3.19 4.86 -21.43
CA SER A 173 -4.53 5.44 -21.54
C SER A 173 -5.53 4.46 -22.13
N ASP A 174 -5.14 3.55 -23.04
CA ASP A 174 -6.05 2.54 -23.59
C ASP A 174 -6.18 1.27 -22.75
N ASN A 175 -5.36 1.12 -21.71
CA ASN A 175 -5.43 -0.03 -20.82
C ASN A 175 -6.49 0.17 -19.73
N ASP A 176 -7.61 -0.55 -19.82
CA ASP A 176 -8.71 -0.53 -18.84
C ASP A 176 -8.24 -0.74 -17.40
N SER A 177 -7.30 -1.67 -17.19
CA SER A 177 -6.75 -1.99 -15.88
C SER A 177 -5.92 -0.82 -15.31
N ALA A 178 -5.15 -0.13 -16.17
CA ALA A 178 -4.39 1.04 -15.79
C ALA A 178 -5.28 2.26 -15.55
N LYS A 179 -6.28 2.52 -16.42
CA LYS A 179 -7.31 3.55 -16.25
C LYS A 179 -7.98 3.46 -14.87
N ASN A 180 -8.38 2.25 -14.46
CA ASN A 180 -9.01 2.04 -13.15
C ASN A 180 -8.07 2.34 -11.99
N ARG A 181 -6.82 1.87 -12.05
CA ARG A 181 -5.81 2.17 -11.01
C ARG A 181 -5.45 3.65 -10.94
N LEU A 182 -5.33 4.35 -12.07
CA LEU A 182 -5.14 5.81 -12.12
C LEU A 182 -6.34 6.56 -11.53
N ALA A 183 -7.57 6.08 -11.80
CA ALA A 183 -8.76 6.66 -11.20
C ALA A 183 -8.83 6.44 -9.68
N LEU A 184 -8.43 5.26 -9.18
CA LEU A 184 -8.25 5.01 -7.74
C LEU A 184 -7.18 5.94 -7.16
N ALA A 185 -6.02 6.05 -7.81
CA ALA A 185 -4.94 6.92 -7.40
C ALA A 185 -5.40 8.39 -7.29
N LYS A 186 -6.20 8.88 -8.25
CA LYS A 186 -6.81 10.23 -8.18
C LYS A 186 -7.74 10.40 -6.97
N LYS A 187 -8.51 9.36 -6.61
CA LYS A 187 -9.34 9.37 -5.38
C LYS A 187 -8.48 9.36 -4.12
N ALA A 188 -7.46 8.53 -4.07
CA ALA A 188 -6.51 8.48 -2.97
C ALA A 188 -5.78 9.82 -2.78
N ARG A 189 -5.33 10.47 -3.86
CA ARG A 189 -4.73 11.83 -3.80
C ARG A 189 -5.69 12.86 -3.21
N THR A 190 -6.98 12.78 -3.56
CA THR A 190 -8.00 13.68 -3.00
C THR A 190 -8.20 13.42 -1.50
N GLY A 191 -8.23 12.15 -1.08
CA GLY A 191 -8.28 11.76 0.33
C GLY A 191 -7.05 12.19 1.12
N PHE A 192 -5.86 12.04 0.54
CA PHE A 192 -4.61 12.53 1.10
C PHE A 192 -4.69 14.04 1.32
N LEU A 193 -4.95 14.83 0.27
CA LEU A 193 -5.06 16.28 0.38
C LEU A 193 -6.15 16.75 1.35
N HIS A 194 -7.22 15.98 1.55
CA HIS A 194 -8.25 16.26 2.55
C HIS A 194 -7.67 16.17 3.97
N HIS A 195 -7.18 14.98 4.34
CA HIS A 195 -6.64 14.71 5.67
C HIS A 195 -5.39 15.50 5.97
N PHE A 196 -4.58 15.74 4.95
CA PHE A 196 -3.35 16.50 5.07
C PHE A 196 -3.62 18.00 5.32
N LYS A 197 -4.74 18.54 4.82
CA LYS A 197 -5.18 19.89 5.19
C LYS A 197 -5.72 19.96 6.62
N THR A 198 -6.48 18.95 7.06
CA THR A 198 -6.94 18.83 8.44
C THR A 198 -5.75 18.72 9.40
N TYR A 199 -4.74 17.91 9.06
CA TYR A 199 -3.47 17.80 9.79
C TYR A 199 -2.74 19.14 9.92
N LYS A 200 -2.79 19.96 8.86
CA LYS A 200 -2.27 21.34 8.82
C LYS A 200 -3.20 22.36 9.51
N SER A 201 -4.37 21.97 10.03
CA SER A 201 -5.42 22.87 10.56
C SER A 201 -5.97 23.91 9.54
N LEU A 202 -5.77 23.68 8.25
CA LEU A 202 -6.34 24.53 7.20
C LEU A 202 -7.83 24.20 6.98
N GLY A 203 -8.69 25.22 7.06
CA GLY A 203 -10.12 25.11 6.79
C GLY A 203 -10.46 24.38 5.47
N LEU A 204 -11.52 23.59 5.49
CA LEU A 204 -11.90 22.65 4.43
C LEU A 204 -12.54 23.33 3.20
N SER A 205 -12.11 22.96 1.98
CA SER A 205 -12.76 23.38 0.71
C SER A 205 -13.86 22.40 0.25
N VAL A 206 -14.80 22.91 -0.55
CA VAL A 206 -15.99 22.18 -1.07
C VAL A 206 -15.62 20.93 -1.89
N ALA A 207 -14.51 20.94 -2.64
CA ALA A 207 -14.10 19.79 -3.46
C ALA A 207 -13.84 18.51 -2.62
N PHE A 208 -13.43 18.67 -1.36
CA PHE A 208 -13.11 17.59 -0.44
C PHE A 208 -14.35 16.91 0.16
N LYS A 209 -15.53 17.57 0.12
CA LYS A 209 -16.79 16.96 0.58
C LYS A 209 -17.13 15.70 -0.22
N SER A 210 -16.77 15.67 -1.51
CA SER A 210 -17.06 14.53 -2.40
C SER A 210 -16.36 13.22 -1.99
N PHE A 211 -15.16 13.30 -1.40
CA PHE A 211 -14.44 12.10 -0.92
C PHE A 211 -15.11 11.52 0.33
N ARG A 212 -15.63 12.36 1.24
CA ARG A 212 -16.37 11.91 2.42
C ARG A 212 -17.71 11.25 2.10
N HIS A 213 -18.33 11.59 0.98
CA HIS A 213 -19.64 11.03 0.62
C HIS A 213 -19.56 9.61 0.06
N ASP A 214 -18.39 9.18 -0.40
CA ASP A 214 -18.18 7.84 -0.97
C ASP A 214 -17.47 6.92 0.05
N LYS A 215 -18.20 6.56 1.11
CA LYS A 215 -17.67 5.78 2.24
C LYS A 215 -17.04 4.45 1.81
N TYR A 216 -17.57 3.81 0.76
CA TYR A 216 -16.99 2.57 0.22
C TYR A 216 -15.60 2.81 -0.38
N VAL A 217 -15.47 3.81 -1.26
CA VAL A 217 -14.16 4.12 -1.87
C VAL A 217 -13.17 4.62 -0.84
N GLN A 218 -13.64 5.39 0.15
CA GLN A 218 -12.80 5.84 1.24
C GLN A 218 -12.19 4.66 2.01
N ALA A 219 -13.02 3.70 2.43
CA ALA A 219 -12.56 2.50 3.13
C ALA A 219 -11.62 1.65 2.25
N LEU A 220 -11.94 1.50 0.95
CA LEU A 220 -11.08 0.79 -0.01
C LEU A 220 -9.69 1.44 -0.15
N VAL A 221 -9.63 2.78 -0.23
CA VAL A 221 -8.37 3.52 -0.28
C VAL A 221 -7.53 3.24 0.97
N TYR A 222 -8.14 3.22 2.16
CA TYR A 222 -7.40 2.96 3.39
C TYR A 222 -6.95 1.51 3.55
N ALA A 223 -7.78 0.54 3.14
CA ALA A 223 -7.40 -0.87 3.11
C ALA A 223 -6.19 -1.10 2.19
N ILE A 224 -6.24 -0.57 0.96
CA ILE A 224 -5.12 -0.64 0.01
C ILE A 224 -3.87 0.06 0.54
N GLY A 225 -4.02 1.24 1.14
CA GLY A 225 -2.91 1.99 1.74
C GLY A 225 -2.24 1.22 2.89
N SER A 226 -3.04 0.51 3.69
CA SER A 226 -2.55 -0.32 4.79
C SER A 226 -1.73 -1.50 4.26
N LEU A 227 -2.25 -2.24 3.28
CA LEU A 227 -1.53 -3.35 2.66
C LEU A 227 -0.23 -2.92 1.99
N PHE A 228 -0.21 -1.81 1.25
CA PHE A 228 1.03 -1.30 0.67
C PHE A 228 2.05 -0.89 1.72
N SER A 229 1.60 -0.29 2.83
CA SER A 229 2.47 0.08 3.94
C SER A 229 3.08 -1.15 4.61
N MET A 230 2.29 -2.21 4.81
CA MET A 230 2.77 -3.50 5.31
C MET A 230 3.74 -4.15 4.33
N HIS A 231 3.37 -4.29 3.05
CA HIS A 231 4.22 -4.87 2.00
C HIS A 231 5.60 -4.20 1.96
N ARG A 232 5.65 -2.87 2.12
CA ARG A 232 6.90 -2.10 2.21
C ARG A 232 7.81 -2.56 3.35
N VAL A 233 7.26 -2.93 4.51
CA VAL A 233 8.05 -3.43 5.65
C VAL A 233 8.70 -4.78 5.32
N TYR A 234 7.97 -5.69 4.66
CA TYR A 234 8.53 -6.94 4.18
C TYR A 234 9.60 -6.71 3.12
N ALA A 235 9.36 -5.78 2.19
CA ALA A 235 10.32 -5.44 1.15
C ALA A 235 11.61 -4.82 1.69
N SER A 236 11.51 -3.88 2.63
CA SER A 236 12.67 -3.15 3.18
C SER A 236 13.54 -4.02 4.09
N THR A 237 12.98 -5.08 4.66
CA THR A 237 13.70 -6.05 5.52
C THR A 237 14.25 -7.25 4.74
N GLY A 238 14.05 -7.30 3.41
CA GLY A 238 14.48 -8.42 2.58
C GLY A 238 13.63 -9.68 2.72
N ASN A 239 12.42 -9.57 3.29
CA ASN A 239 11.51 -10.66 3.60
C ASN A 239 10.34 -10.77 2.59
N THR A 240 10.56 -10.44 1.31
CA THR A 240 9.52 -10.54 0.28
C THR A 240 9.06 -11.97 0.01
N GLY A 241 9.90 -12.98 0.30
CA GLY A 241 9.54 -14.40 0.22
C GLY A 241 8.74 -14.92 1.43
N HIS A 242 8.45 -14.06 2.41
CA HIS A 242 7.66 -14.43 3.58
C HIS A 242 6.20 -14.72 3.20
N VAL A 243 5.58 -15.74 3.81
CA VAL A 243 4.21 -16.18 3.47
C VAL A 243 3.19 -15.04 3.56
N VAL A 244 3.32 -14.18 4.56
CA VAL A 244 2.45 -12.99 4.74
C VAL A 244 2.66 -11.98 3.61
N ALA A 245 3.88 -11.81 3.09
CA ALA A 245 4.13 -10.90 1.98
C ALA A 245 3.37 -11.36 0.71
N SER A 246 3.39 -12.67 0.42
CA SER A 246 2.63 -13.24 -0.70
C SER A 246 1.10 -13.09 -0.51
N LYS A 247 0.58 -13.31 0.70
CA LYS A 247 -0.83 -13.05 1.04
C LYS A 247 -1.19 -11.57 0.84
N ILE A 248 -0.35 -10.65 1.30
CA ILE A 248 -0.55 -9.21 1.10
C ILE A 248 -0.60 -8.86 -0.40
N GLU A 249 0.30 -9.42 -1.22
CA GLU A 249 0.30 -9.21 -2.67
C GLU A 249 -0.99 -9.72 -3.32
N HIS A 250 -1.45 -10.90 -2.92
CA HIS A 250 -2.72 -11.46 -3.39
C HIS A 250 -3.91 -10.56 -3.03
N CYS A 251 -4.00 -10.17 -1.76
CA CYS A 251 -5.01 -9.24 -1.26
C CYS A 251 -5.00 -7.89 -2.02
N LEU A 252 -3.83 -7.32 -2.29
CA LEU A 252 -3.69 -6.09 -3.07
C LEU A 252 -4.25 -6.23 -4.49
N GLN A 253 -4.02 -7.37 -5.15
CA GLN A 253 -4.54 -7.62 -6.49
C GLN A 253 -6.07 -7.68 -6.50
N MET A 254 -6.68 -8.33 -5.51
CA MET A 254 -8.13 -8.39 -5.34
C MET A 254 -8.70 -6.99 -5.11
N LEU A 255 -8.19 -6.24 -4.12
CA LEU A 255 -8.70 -4.90 -3.80
C LEU A 255 -8.55 -3.89 -4.94
N LEU A 256 -7.43 -3.91 -5.68
CA LEU A 256 -7.24 -3.06 -6.86
C LEU A 256 -8.27 -3.36 -7.97
N THR A 257 -8.75 -4.60 -8.03
CA THR A 257 -9.76 -5.06 -8.99
C THR A 257 -11.16 -4.62 -8.58
N LEU A 258 -11.49 -4.59 -7.27
CA LEU A 258 -12.79 -4.11 -6.77
C LEU A 258 -13.15 -2.69 -7.27
N TYR A 259 -12.16 -1.79 -7.35
CA TYR A 259 -12.41 -0.41 -7.78
C TYR A 259 -12.99 -0.32 -9.20
N LYS A 260 -12.58 -1.23 -10.12
CA LYS A 260 -13.09 -1.30 -11.50
C LYS A 260 -14.62 -1.42 -11.52
N TYR A 261 -15.17 -2.28 -10.67
CA TYR A 261 -16.60 -2.57 -10.64
C TYR A 261 -17.42 -1.40 -10.09
N LYS A 262 -16.84 -0.60 -9.18
CA LYS A 262 -17.46 0.63 -8.70
C LYS A 262 -17.52 1.73 -9.77
N VAL A 263 -16.52 1.83 -10.66
CA VAL A 263 -16.49 2.85 -11.72
C VAL A 263 -17.52 2.56 -12.82
N ARG A 264 -17.75 1.29 -13.14
CA ARG A 264 -18.75 0.85 -14.14
C ARG A 264 -20.17 0.89 -13.55
N ARG A 265 -20.68 2.09 -13.21
CA ARG A 265 -21.95 2.44 -12.52
C ARG A 265 -23.25 1.68 -12.92
N ALA A 266 -23.25 0.79 -13.90
CA ALA A 266 -24.40 -0.05 -14.23
C ALA A 266 -24.51 -1.19 -13.21
N GLY A 267 -25.71 -1.41 -12.67
CA GLY A 267 -25.98 -2.36 -11.58
C GLY A 267 -25.22 -3.67 -11.77
N ALA A 268 -24.35 -3.99 -10.81
CA ALA A 268 -23.70 -5.28 -10.75
C ALA A 268 -24.77 -6.38 -10.85
N SER A 269 -24.55 -7.36 -11.72
CA SER A 269 -25.36 -8.57 -11.74
C SER A 269 -25.34 -9.23 -10.35
N GLU A 270 -26.32 -10.06 -10.04
CA GLU A 270 -26.31 -10.84 -8.78
C GLU A 270 -24.99 -11.61 -8.61
N TYR A 271 -24.55 -12.28 -9.68
CA TYR A 271 -23.27 -12.97 -9.74
C TYR A 271 -22.09 -12.04 -9.39
N THR A 272 -22.00 -10.88 -10.04
CA THR A 272 -20.92 -9.90 -9.77
C THR A 272 -21.01 -9.34 -8.35
N ALA A 273 -22.20 -9.15 -7.80
CA ALA A 273 -22.37 -8.66 -6.45
C ALA A 273 -21.91 -9.68 -5.39
N GLN A 274 -22.18 -10.97 -5.62
CA GLN A 274 -21.74 -12.08 -4.79
C GLN A 274 -20.22 -12.33 -4.93
N GLU A 275 -19.69 -12.31 -6.15
CA GLU A 275 -18.24 -12.44 -6.42
C GLU A 275 -17.44 -11.38 -5.65
N LEU A 276 -17.83 -10.10 -5.76
CA LEU A 276 -17.13 -9.01 -5.06
C LEU A 276 -17.28 -9.09 -3.53
N TYR A 277 -18.39 -9.65 -3.04
CA TYR A 277 -18.58 -9.89 -1.62
C TYR A 277 -17.62 -10.97 -1.13
N LEU A 278 -17.54 -12.10 -1.84
CA LEU A 278 -16.60 -13.18 -1.55
C LEU A 278 -15.15 -12.71 -1.63
N ASP A 279 -14.81 -11.87 -2.60
CA ASP A 279 -13.48 -11.27 -2.71
C ASP A 279 -13.14 -10.45 -1.44
N MET A 280 -14.07 -9.61 -0.98
CA MET A 280 -13.86 -8.81 0.24
C MET A 280 -13.74 -9.69 1.50
N CYS A 281 -14.55 -10.74 1.62
CA CYS A 281 -14.47 -11.71 2.72
C CYS A 281 -13.14 -12.48 2.68
N THR A 282 -12.70 -12.92 1.50
CA THR A 282 -11.42 -13.63 1.32
C THR A 282 -10.25 -12.76 1.79
N VAL A 283 -10.21 -11.49 1.38
CA VAL A 283 -9.18 -10.54 1.84
C VAL A 283 -9.26 -10.35 3.37
N TYR A 284 -10.46 -10.26 3.93
CA TYR A 284 -10.64 -10.15 5.37
C TYR A 284 -10.06 -11.36 6.10
N ASP A 285 -10.44 -12.56 5.68
CA ASP A 285 -10.05 -13.82 6.31
C ASP A 285 -8.55 -14.08 6.20
N GLU A 286 -7.93 -13.80 5.05
CA GLU A 286 -6.48 -13.98 4.87
C GLU A 286 -5.66 -13.10 5.84
N ILE A 287 -6.08 -11.87 6.06
CA ILE A 287 -5.42 -10.96 7.00
C ILE A 287 -5.71 -11.37 8.43
N GLN A 288 -6.97 -11.67 8.75
CA GLN A 288 -7.37 -12.11 10.08
C GLN A 288 -6.60 -13.37 10.48
N GLU A 289 -6.37 -14.29 9.55
CA GLU A 289 -5.54 -15.48 9.73
C GLU A 289 -4.10 -15.11 10.08
N CYS A 290 -3.49 -14.15 9.36
CA CYS A 290 -2.12 -13.69 9.64
C CYS A 290 -1.97 -13.17 11.07
N VAL A 291 -2.95 -12.42 11.56
CA VAL A 291 -2.98 -11.90 12.94
C VAL A 291 -3.20 -13.04 13.93
N THR A 292 -4.23 -13.85 13.72
CA THR A 292 -4.67 -14.89 14.66
C THR A 292 -3.64 -15.99 14.83
N ARG A 293 -2.93 -16.37 13.75
CA ARG A 293 -1.86 -17.37 13.77
C ARG A 293 -0.51 -16.79 14.17
N GLY A 294 -0.41 -15.48 14.44
CA GLY A 294 0.84 -14.84 14.83
C GLY A 294 1.92 -14.91 13.75
N LEU A 295 1.53 -14.80 12.48
CA LEU A 295 2.44 -14.93 11.33
C LEU A 295 3.15 -13.63 10.97
N LEU A 296 2.86 -12.51 11.65
CA LEU A 296 3.43 -11.21 11.32
C LEU A 296 4.93 -11.14 11.65
N LEU A 297 5.71 -10.51 10.78
CA LEU A 297 7.15 -10.35 10.96
C LEU A 297 7.51 -9.44 12.15
N ASN A 298 6.79 -8.32 12.28
CA ASN A 298 6.91 -7.39 13.40
C ASN A 298 5.53 -7.11 14.02
N PRO A 299 5.04 -7.96 14.92
CA PRO A 299 3.72 -7.83 15.51
C PRO A 299 3.48 -6.49 16.23
N GLN A 300 4.51 -5.88 16.83
CA GLN A 300 4.38 -4.63 17.60
C GLN A 300 3.92 -3.46 16.74
N THR A 301 4.26 -3.48 15.45
CA THR A 301 3.89 -2.41 14.51
C THR A 301 2.77 -2.86 13.58
N GLU A 302 2.79 -4.12 13.14
CA GLU A 302 1.88 -4.62 12.10
C GLU A 302 0.45 -4.90 12.60
N VAL A 303 0.27 -5.25 13.87
CA VAL A 303 -1.07 -5.52 14.43
C VAL A 303 -1.98 -4.30 14.34
N GLY A 304 -1.43 -3.09 14.53
CA GLY A 304 -2.19 -1.83 14.38
C GLY A 304 -2.70 -1.64 12.95
N PHE A 305 -1.83 -1.86 11.96
CA PHE A 305 -2.23 -1.80 10.54
C PHE A 305 -3.27 -2.86 10.18
N CYS A 306 -3.09 -4.09 10.65
CA CYS A 306 -4.05 -5.17 10.42
C CYS A 306 -5.41 -4.84 11.03
N SER A 307 -5.45 -4.36 12.28
CA SER A 307 -6.69 -4.02 12.97
C SER A 307 -7.46 -2.90 12.27
N ALA A 308 -6.75 -1.83 11.87
CA ALA A 308 -7.36 -0.73 11.11
C ALA A 308 -7.91 -1.21 9.77
N MET A 309 -7.13 -2.04 9.05
CA MET A 309 -7.53 -2.60 7.77
C MET A 309 -8.75 -3.51 7.86
N LEU A 310 -8.78 -4.42 8.85
CA LEU A 310 -9.95 -5.27 9.10
C LEU A 310 -11.19 -4.41 9.38
N GLY A 311 -11.04 -3.31 10.13
CA GLY A 311 -12.10 -2.33 10.33
C GLY A 311 -12.60 -1.69 9.01
N TYR A 312 -11.70 -1.32 8.10
CA TYR A 312 -12.07 -0.78 6.78
C TYR A 312 -12.75 -1.84 5.90
N LEU A 313 -12.26 -3.08 5.91
CA LEU A 313 -12.87 -4.19 5.17
C LEU A 313 -14.26 -4.51 5.71
N SER A 314 -14.46 -4.58 7.03
CA SER A 314 -15.79 -4.73 7.64
C SER A 314 -16.73 -3.60 7.23
N ALA A 315 -16.25 -2.35 7.21
CA ALA A 315 -17.06 -1.23 6.74
C ALA A 315 -17.43 -1.35 5.25
N MET A 316 -16.50 -1.80 4.39
CA MET A 316 -16.78 -2.05 2.98
C MET A 316 -17.82 -3.15 2.79
N ILE A 317 -17.67 -4.28 3.49
CA ILE A 317 -18.59 -5.42 3.47
C ILE A 317 -19.99 -4.96 3.88
N GLY A 318 -20.13 -4.28 5.02
CA GLY A 318 -21.44 -3.81 5.50
C GLY A 318 -22.10 -2.78 4.57
N ILE A 319 -21.33 -1.89 3.94
CA ILE A 319 -21.85 -0.96 2.92
C ILE A 319 -22.34 -1.73 1.68
N TRP A 320 -21.61 -2.77 1.29
CA TRP A 320 -21.94 -3.58 0.12
C TRP A 320 -23.19 -4.43 0.36
N GLU A 321 -23.27 -5.12 1.50
CA GLU A 321 -24.46 -5.88 1.92
C GLU A 321 -25.70 -4.99 1.92
N LYS A 322 -25.64 -3.81 2.53
CA LYS A 322 -26.76 -2.87 2.55
C LYS A 322 -27.18 -2.40 1.16
N LYS A 323 -26.22 -2.23 0.24
CA LYS A 323 -26.50 -1.76 -1.12
C LYS A 323 -27.12 -2.84 -2.00
N TYR A 324 -26.75 -4.10 -1.77
CA TYR A 324 -27.13 -5.24 -2.61
C TYR A 324 -27.94 -6.29 -1.84
N GLU A 325 -28.61 -5.88 -0.76
CA GLU A 325 -29.34 -6.72 0.21
C GLU A 325 -30.23 -7.79 -0.46
N ARG A 326 -30.92 -7.41 -1.54
CA ARG A 326 -31.78 -8.30 -2.34
C ARG A 326 -31.07 -9.57 -2.86
N TYR A 327 -29.76 -9.54 -3.05
CA TYR A 327 -28.95 -10.66 -3.55
C TYR A 327 -28.41 -11.57 -2.43
N PHE A 328 -28.47 -11.11 -1.17
CA PHE A 328 -27.98 -11.85 -0.01
C PHE A 328 -29.12 -12.44 0.84
N ASN A 329 -30.33 -11.90 0.73
CA ASN A 329 -31.51 -12.38 1.46
C ASN A 329 -31.94 -13.81 1.08
N ASN A 330 -31.69 -14.24 -0.16
CA ASN A 330 -32.01 -15.62 -0.61
C ASN A 330 -31.02 -16.66 -0.07
N ILE A 331 -29.75 -16.28 0.14
CA ILE A 331 -28.71 -17.18 0.69
C ILE A 331 -29.00 -17.46 2.17
N ARG A 332 -29.35 -16.42 2.95
CA ARG A 332 -29.71 -16.58 4.38
C ARG A 332 -31.02 -17.34 4.61
N GLN A 333 -31.92 -17.40 3.62
CA GLN A 333 -33.13 -18.24 3.72
C GLN A 333 -32.90 -19.71 3.34
N THR A 334 -31.80 -20.04 2.65
CA THR A 334 -31.51 -21.43 2.26
C THR A 334 -30.81 -22.21 3.38
N GLU A 335 -30.16 -21.52 4.33
CA GLU A 335 -29.67 -22.11 5.59
C GLU A 335 -30.74 -22.18 6.71
N GLY A 336 -31.93 -21.62 6.47
CA GLY A 336 -33.10 -21.83 7.31
C GLY A 336 -33.91 -23.01 6.77
N SER A 337 -34.00 -24.09 7.56
CA SER A 337 -34.79 -25.31 7.30
C SER A 337 -35.93 -25.16 6.28
N PRO A 338 -36.06 -26.07 5.29
CA PRO A 338 -37.26 -26.10 4.46
C PRO A 338 -38.44 -26.45 5.34
N SER A 339 -39.28 -25.45 5.63
CA SER A 339 -40.57 -25.64 6.25
C SER A 339 -41.42 -26.53 5.35
N GLN A 340 -41.44 -27.84 5.63
CA GLN A 340 -42.44 -28.73 5.07
C GLN A 340 -43.84 -28.24 5.49
N PRO A 341 -44.82 -28.22 4.57
CA PRO A 341 -46.19 -27.89 4.94
C PRO A 341 -46.78 -29.11 5.66
N SER A 342 -47.00 -29.00 6.96
CA SER A 342 -47.76 -30.03 7.69
C SER A 342 -49.24 -29.65 7.74
N THR A 343 -50.05 -30.44 7.06
CA THR A 343 -51.48 -30.56 7.32
C THR A 343 -51.69 -31.58 8.45
N SER A 344 -52.59 -31.23 9.38
CA SER A 344 -53.41 -32.13 10.19
C SER A 344 -52.79 -32.87 11.40
N GLY A 345 -53.43 -32.70 12.57
CA GLY A 345 -53.64 -33.84 13.50
C GLY A 345 -53.24 -33.62 14.96
N LEU A 346 -54.26 -33.45 15.82
CA LEU A 346 -54.28 -33.58 17.29
C LEU A 346 -53.28 -34.57 17.93
N GLY A 347 -52.72 -34.16 19.09
CA GLY A 347 -52.78 -35.00 20.30
C GLY A 347 -51.47 -35.43 20.97
N SER A 348 -51.36 -35.03 22.24
CA SER A 348 -50.70 -35.72 23.37
C SER A 348 -49.25 -35.40 23.75
N ALA A 349 -49.12 -35.22 25.07
CA ALA A 349 -47.98 -34.79 25.86
C ALA A 349 -46.92 -35.87 26.08
N GLY A 350 -45.69 -35.46 26.42
CA GLY A 350 -44.68 -36.34 26.98
C GLY A 350 -43.28 -35.73 26.97
N ALA A 351 -42.65 -35.66 28.14
CA ALA A 351 -41.38 -35.01 28.43
C ALA A 351 -40.12 -35.75 27.93
N GLY A 352 -38.98 -35.03 27.85
CA GLY A 352 -37.67 -35.60 28.16
C GLY A 352 -36.53 -35.43 27.14
N ILE A 353 -35.64 -34.47 27.43
CA ILE A 353 -34.16 -34.59 27.48
C ILE A 353 -33.37 -34.87 26.17
N GLY A 354 -32.84 -33.77 25.60
CA GLY A 354 -31.42 -33.47 25.39
C GLY A 354 -30.48 -34.54 24.78
N GLY A 355 -30.18 -34.38 23.48
CA GLY A 355 -29.24 -35.19 22.72
C GLY A 355 -27.77 -34.74 22.79
N SER A 356 -26.90 -35.74 22.65
CA SER A 356 -25.43 -35.69 22.58
C SER A 356 -24.88 -35.22 21.22
N GLN A 357 -23.61 -34.80 21.27
CA GLN A 357 -22.69 -34.40 20.20
C GLN A 357 -22.65 -35.31 18.95
N ALA A 358 -22.33 -34.75 17.77
CA ALA A 358 -21.15 -35.12 16.96
C ALA A 358 -21.08 -34.41 15.59
N SER A 359 -19.85 -34.07 15.20
CA SER A 359 -19.37 -33.57 13.89
C SER A 359 -19.70 -34.49 12.71
N TYR A 360 -19.82 -33.94 11.50
CA TYR A 360 -19.69 -34.71 10.25
C TYR A 360 -18.88 -33.98 9.17
N THR A 361 -17.82 -34.69 8.77
CA THR A 361 -17.01 -34.58 7.55
C THR A 361 -17.86 -34.94 6.32
N LEU A 362 -17.65 -34.26 5.19
CA LEU A 362 -18.33 -34.59 3.92
C LEU A 362 -17.56 -35.66 3.12
N PRO A 363 -18.22 -36.65 2.48
CA PRO A 363 -17.56 -37.71 1.71
C PRO A 363 -17.32 -37.33 0.23
N HIS A 364 -16.26 -37.90 -0.33
CA HIS A 364 -15.86 -37.81 -1.74
C HIS A 364 -16.22 -39.13 -2.46
N ASP A 365 -16.76 -39.10 -3.69
CA ASP A 365 -16.63 -40.16 -4.73
C ASP A 365 -17.06 -39.62 -6.13
N PRO A 366 -16.73 -40.26 -7.29
CA PRO A 366 -16.12 -39.59 -8.43
C PRO A 366 -16.86 -39.83 -9.78
N GLY A 367 -16.37 -39.19 -10.85
CA GLY A 367 -16.52 -39.69 -12.22
C GLY A 367 -17.73 -39.17 -13.01
N HIS A 368 -17.50 -38.21 -13.91
CA HIS A 368 -17.56 -38.40 -15.37
C HIS A 368 -17.20 -37.07 -16.07
N MET A 369 -16.11 -37.05 -16.82
CA MET A 369 -15.77 -35.98 -17.78
C MET A 369 -16.61 -36.12 -19.06
N PRO A 370 -16.89 -34.99 -19.73
CA PRO A 370 -16.67 -34.93 -21.18
C PRO A 370 -15.79 -33.73 -21.59
N ASP A 371 -14.93 -34.01 -22.57
CA ASP A 371 -14.03 -33.10 -23.27
C ASP A 371 -14.66 -31.76 -23.65
N SER A 372 -13.89 -30.69 -23.42
CA SER A 372 -13.98 -29.46 -24.19
C SER A 372 -12.62 -28.78 -24.17
N ASP A 373 -11.90 -28.93 -25.28
CA ASP A 373 -10.68 -28.21 -25.62
C ASP A 373 -10.88 -26.70 -25.54
N VAL A 374 -10.36 -26.08 -24.48
CA VAL A 374 -10.03 -24.65 -24.46
C VAL A 374 -8.64 -24.50 -23.84
N GLN A 375 -7.67 -24.25 -24.71
CA GLN A 375 -6.31 -23.82 -24.36
C GLN A 375 -6.32 -22.69 -23.31
N PRO A 376 -5.60 -22.83 -22.18
CA PRO A 376 -5.25 -21.68 -21.35
C PRO A 376 -4.01 -21.01 -21.94
N SER A 377 -4.22 -19.95 -22.72
CA SER A 377 -3.13 -19.06 -23.11
C SER A 377 -2.74 -18.18 -21.92
N THR A 378 -1.52 -18.41 -21.44
CA THR A 378 -0.57 -17.44 -20.86
C THR A 378 -1.00 -16.67 -19.60
N SER A 379 -0.74 -17.28 -18.43
CA SER A 379 -0.80 -16.66 -17.10
C SER A 379 0.55 -16.14 -16.56
N ALA A 380 1.55 -15.93 -17.43
CA ALA A 380 2.92 -15.63 -17.00
C ALA A 380 3.24 -14.13 -16.78
N GLU A 381 2.39 -13.20 -17.22
CA GLU A 381 2.78 -11.77 -17.30
C GLU A 381 2.47 -10.95 -16.03
N ALA A 382 1.59 -11.44 -15.14
CA ALA A 382 1.25 -10.73 -13.91
C ALA A 382 2.34 -10.83 -12.82
N SER A 383 3.07 -11.95 -12.76
CA SER A 383 4.24 -12.10 -11.87
C SER A 383 5.39 -11.18 -12.27
N SER A 384 5.53 -10.85 -13.56
CA SER A 384 6.62 -10.02 -14.06
C SER A 384 6.57 -8.56 -13.57
N ALA A 385 5.38 -8.01 -13.30
CA ALA A 385 5.22 -6.62 -12.86
C ALA A 385 5.66 -6.38 -11.40
N LEU A 386 5.62 -7.43 -10.56
CA LEU A 386 6.20 -7.41 -9.20
C LEU A 386 7.65 -7.92 -9.21
N GLN A 387 8.02 -8.80 -10.13
CA GLN A 387 9.34 -9.42 -10.19
C GLN A 387 10.41 -8.56 -10.89
N GLU A 388 10.06 -7.71 -11.87
CA GLU A 388 10.99 -6.72 -12.44
C GLU A 388 11.45 -5.67 -11.40
N ALA A 389 10.84 -5.65 -10.21
CA ALA A 389 11.26 -4.85 -9.07
C ALA A 389 12.50 -5.40 -8.32
N GLN A 390 13.05 -6.57 -8.71
CA GLN A 390 14.07 -7.32 -7.94
C GLN A 390 15.52 -7.21 -8.46
N VAL A 391 15.81 -6.51 -9.56
CA VAL A 391 17.18 -6.48 -10.15
C VAL A 391 18.15 -5.52 -9.41
N ALA A 392 17.70 -4.76 -8.40
CA ALA A 392 18.57 -3.82 -7.67
C ALA A 392 18.86 -4.21 -6.21
N SER A 393 18.44 -5.38 -5.72
CA SER A 393 18.59 -5.74 -4.29
C SER A 393 19.26 -7.11 -4.05
N HIS A 394 20.09 -7.58 -4.99
CA HIS A 394 20.93 -8.76 -4.73
C HIS A 394 22.40 -8.39 -4.57
N ARG A 395 22.87 -8.65 -3.33
CA ARG A 395 24.19 -9.19 -2.97
C ARG A 395 25.27 -8.16 -2.62
N SER A 396 25.23 -7.67 -1.39
CA SER A 396 26.46 -7.43 -0.62
C SER A 396 26.94 -8.78 -0.07
N GLN A 397 27.80 -9.49 -0.82
CA GLN A 397 28.59 -10.56 -0.22
C GLN A 397 29.86 -9.94 0.36
N THR A 398 30.02 -10.09 1.67
CA THR A 398 31.24 -9.85 2.44
C THR A 398 32.44 -10.57 1.80
N PRO A 399 33.62 -9.94 1.72
CA PRO A 399 34.83 -10.66 1.34
C PRO A 399 35.28 -11.53 2.52
N SER A 400 35.24 -12.85 2.34
CA SER A 400 35.94 -13.79 3.22
C SER A 400 37.44 -13.64 2.95
N ASN A 401 38.19 -13.27 3.99
CA ASN A 401 39.63 -13.48 4.03
C ASN A 401 39.94 -14.99 4.05
N ASP A 402 41.15 -15.28 3.57
CA ASP A 402 41.95 -16.51 3.68
C ASP A 402 42.05 -17.33 2.38
N ASP A 403 43.12 -17.07 1.63
CA ASP A 403 44.16 -18.09 1.42
C ASP A 403 45.51 -17.46 0.97
N LEU A 404 46.54 -17.91 1.69
CA LEU A 404 47.99 -17.69 1.55
C LEU A 404 48.48 -18.36 0.24
N GLU A 405 49.59 -18.05 -0.45
CA GLU A 405 50.99 -17.80 -0.05
C GLU A 405 51.81 -17.40 -1.33
N PRO A 406 53.17 -17.31 -1.37
CA PRO A 406 53.87 -16.10 -1.87
C PRO A 406 54.67 -16.32 -3.18
N SER A 407 55.25 -15.25 -3.73
CA SER A 407 56.48 -15.41 -4.54
C SER A 407 57.53 -14.37 -4.20
N SER A 408 58.64 -14.89 -3.67
CA SER A 408 59.93 -14.24 -3.52
C SER A 408 60.70 -14.37 -4.84
N LYS A 409 61.21 -13.24 -5.37
CA LYS A 409 62.61 -13.08 -5.83
C LYS A 409 62.84 -11.71 -6.49
N ARG A 410 63.47 -10.83 -5.71
CA ARG A 410 64.71 -10.08 -6.02
C ARG A 410 65.13 -10.04 -7.51
N SER A 411 65.23 -8.83 -8.06
CA SER A 411 66.38 -8.41 -8.89
C SER A 411 66.59 -6.89 -8.76
N ARG A 412 67.85 -6.53 -8.50
CA ARG A 412 68.41 -5.19 -8.31
C ARG A 412 68.89 -4.63 -9.66
N SER A 413 69.32 -3.36 -9.59
CA SER A 413 70.23 -2.59 -10.47
C SER A 413 69.54 -1.77 -11.57
N ALA A 414 69.86 -0.49 -11.78
CA ALA A 414 70.84 0.43 -11.19
C ALA A 414 70.26 1.85 -11.18
#